data_AF-A0A093VLE4-F1
#
_entry.id   AF-A0A093VLE4-F1
#
_cell.length_a   1.000
_cell.length_b   1.000
_cell.length_c   1.000
_cell.angle_alpha   90.00
_cell.angle_beta   90.00
_cell.angle_gamma   90.00
#
_symmetry.space_group_name_H-M   'P 1'
#
loop_
_entity.id
_entity.type
_entity.pdbx_description
1 polymer ?
#
loop_
_entity_poly.entity_id
_entity_poly.type
_entity_poly.pdbx_seq_one_letter_code
_entity_poly.pdbx_strand_id
1 'polypeptide(L)'
;MPSSDTLIVQSLFWGMDVVDLIRLCFVFAACTTFTFFSIPLLNHRFVNYGARTSDRNNANSTDAKPTDKPPSSSSSSSSPSRNAGFVSQVMDALATWQVPHQYFTHYYVVSVLSSVFWISQLLTKGPAFLFVVSNMSDEHLQNSMTIHQVLLCTTLMLIQGGRRLYESFALAKPSSSQMWVVHWLLGLCFYAGITTAVWAEGSRSVQSTTLTIHDLRISQVPSLRTLLCLPIFLMASGIQHDCHYYLSSLKEY
;
A
#
# COMPACT_ATOMS: atom_id res chain seq x y z
N MET A 1 11.80 37.60 -10.19
CA MET A 1 10.91 36.88 -11.12
C MET A 1 11.07 35.39 -10.84
N PRO A 2 10.00 34.64 -10.57
CA PRO A 2 10.10 33.18 -10.47
C PRO A 2 10.64 32.60 -11.79
N SER A 3 11.51 31.59 -11.72
CA SER A 3 12.04 30.91 -12.91
C SER A 3 10.91 30.20 -13.67
N SER A 4 11.08 29.99 -14.97
CA SER A 4 10.08 29.33 -15.83
C SER A 4 9.64 27.96 -15.27
N ASP A 5 10.55 27.24 -14.62
CA ASP A 5 10.25 25.94 -13.97
C ASP A 5 9.33 26.10 -12.76
N THR A 6 9.53 27.13 -11.93
CA THR A 6 8.60 27.43 -10.82
C THR A 6 7.21 27.82 -11.32
N LEU A 7 7.09 28.51 -12.46
CA LEU A 7 5.80 28.84 -13.06
C LEU A 7 5.09 27.61 -13.64
N ILE A 8 5.82 26.69 -14.26
CA ILE A 8 5.26 25.43 -14.78
C ILE A 8 4.74 24.58 -13.62
N VAL A 9 5.55 24.37 -12.59
CA VAL A 9 5.17 23.60 -11.40
C VAL A 9 3.95 24.22 -10.71
N GLN A 10 3.93 25.56 -10.57
CA GLN A 10 2.81 26.26 -9.97
C GLN A 10 1.53 26.18 -10.84
N SER A 11 1.64 26.27 -12.17
CA SER A 11 0.50 26.06 -13.07
C SER A 11 -0.02 24.61 -13.06
N LEU A 12 0.88 23.63 -12.89
CA LEU A 12 0.53 22.22 -12.78
C LEU A 12 -0.31 21.97 -11.53
N PHE A 13 0.12 22.47 -10.37
CA PHE A 13 -0.61 22.30 -9.11
C PHE A 13 -1.92 23.09 -9.02
N TRP A 14 -2.04 24.21 -9.75
CA TRP A 14 -3.26 25.02 -9.76
C TRP A 14 -4.39 24.46 -10.64
N GLY A 15 -4.07 23.56 -11.59
CA GLY A 15 -5.05 22.89 -12.44
C GLY A 15 -5.51 21.51 -11.95
N MET A 16 -4.89 20.97 -10.91
CA MET A 16 -5.18 19.62 -10.42
C MET A 16 -6.39 19.62 -9.50
N ASP A 17 -7.31 18.68 -9.73
CA ASP A 17 -8.40 18.41 -8.81
C ASP A 17 -8.05 17.28 -7.82
N VAL A 18 -9.00 16.95 -6.94
CA VAL A 18 -8.81 15.92 -5.90
C VAL A 18 -8.51 14.53 -6.49
N VAL A 19 -9.02 14.20 -7.68
CA VAL A 19 -8.78 12.89 -8.33
C VAL A 19 -7.35 12.83 -8.83
N ASP A 20 -6.88 13.89 -9.47
CA ASP A 20 -5.49 13.99 -9.93
C ASP A 20 -4.50 13.91 -8.79
N LEU A 21 -4.81 14.55 -7.66
CA LEU A 21 -3.99 14.47 -6.46
C LEU A 21 -3.89 13.04 -5.94
N ILE A 22 -5.02 12.31 -5.85
CA ILE A 22 -5.05 10.91 -5.44
C ILE A 22 -4.21 10.05 -6.39
N ARG A 23 -4.39 10.21 -7.70
CA ARG A 23 -3.63 9.49 -8.73
C ARG A 23 -2.13 9.77 -8.63
N LEU A 24 -1.75 11.04 -8.46
CA LEU A 24 -0.36 11.45 -8.29
C LEU A 24 0.26 10.80 -7.05
N CYS A 25 -0.47 10.77 -5.92
CA CYS A 25 -0.01 10.08 -4.72
C CYS A 25 0.25 8.59 -4.97
N PHE A 26 -0.63 7.90 -5.70
CA PHE A 26 -0.42 6.48 -6.04
C PHE A 26 0.78 6.27 -6.96
N VAL A 27 0.92 7.09 -8.01
CA VAL A 27 2.05 7.01 -8.94
C VAL A 27 3.36 7.27 -8.19
N PHE A 28 3.39 8.32 -7.36
CA PHE A 28 4.56 8.64 -6.54
C PHE A 28 4.94 7.51 -5.58
N ALA A 29 3.95 6.92 -4.90
CA ALA A 29 4.15 5.77 -4.01
C ALA A 29 4.68 4.54 -4.78
N ALA A 30 4.15 4.27 -5.97
CA ALA A 30 4.59 3.16 -6.82
C ALA A 30 6.03 3.37 -7.31
N CYS A 31 6.34 4.56 -7.83
CA CYS A 31 7.70 4.91 -8.27
C CYS A 31 8.70 4.80 -7.12
N THR A 32 8.36 5.34 -5.95
CA THR A 32 9.23 5.29 -4.77
C THR A 32 9.46 3.83 -4.33
N THR A 33 8.39 3.03 -4.25
CA THR A 33 8.51 1.61 -3.90
C THR A 33 9.40 0.88 -4.90
N PHE A 34 9.18 1.09 -6.21
CA PHE A 34 9.99 0.49 -7.25
C PHE A 34 11.47 0.89 -7.13
N THR A 35 11.78 2.17 -6.94
CA THR A 35 13.16 2.63 -6.74
C THR A 35 13.84 1.96 -5.54
N PHE A 36 13.13 1.82 -4.41
CA PHE A 36 13.66 1.15 -3.22
C PHE A 36 13.88 -0.35 -3.43
N PHE A 37 13.05 -1.00 -4.27
CA PHE A 37 13.25 -2.39 -4.67
C PHE A 37 14.38 -2.58 -5.68
N SER A 38 14.53 -1.69 -6.66
CA SER A 38 15.49 -1.83 -7.76
C SER A 38 16.93 -1.48 -7.35
N ILE A 39 17.13 -0.63 -6.34
CA ILE A 39 18.47 -0.24 -5.89
C ILE A 39 18.91 -1.18 -4.75
N PRO A 40 19.93 -2.04 -4.94
CA PRO A 40 20.34 -3.05 -3.95
C PRO A 40 20.70 -2.46 -2.57
N LEU A 41 21.31 -1.28 -2.56
CA LEU A 41 21.67 -0.56 -1.33
C LEU A 41 20.44 -0.13 -0.51
N LEU A 42 19.36 0.29 -1.18
CA LEU A 42 18.11 0.66 -0.50
C LEU A 42 17.32 -0.58 -0.11
N ASN A 43 17.25 -1.56 -1.01
CA ASN A 43 16.52 -2.80 -0.77
C ASN A 43 17.06 -3.53 0.46
N HIS A 44 18.38 -3.72 0.57
CA HIS A 44 19.00 -4.41 1.68
C HIS A 44 18.87 -3.66 3.02
N ARG A 45 18.78 -2.32 3.00
CA ARG A 45 18.71 -1.49 4.22
C ARG A 45 17.29 -1.23 4.71
N PHE A 46 16.32 -1.08 3.79
CA PHE A 46 14.98 -0.58 4.12
C PHE A 46 13.84 -1.54 3.73
N VAL A 47 14.09 -2.52 2.86
CA VAL A 47 13.04 -3.40 2.29
C VAL A 47 13.17 -4.84 2.74
N ASN A 48 14.38 -5.39 2.85
CA ASN A 48 14.59 -6.75 3.32
C ASN A 48 14.42 -6.83 4.84
N TYR A 49 13.53 -7.71 5.29
CA TYR A 49 13.28 -8.00 6.70
C TYR A 49 13.00 -9.50 6.93
N GLY A 50 12.99 -9.93 8.19
CA GLY A 50 12.75 -11.32 8.58
C GLY A 50 13.91 -12.25 8.24
N ALA A 51 13.63 -13.49 7.79
CA ALA A 51 14.67 -14.48 7.45
C ALA A 51 15.69 -14.01 6.39
N ARG A 52 15.37 -12.94 5.65
CA ARG A 52 16.24 -12.33 4.63
C ARG A 52 17.32 -11.41 5.20
N THR A 53 17.35 -11.15 6.51
CA THR A 53 18.41 -10.37 7.17
C THR A 53 19.44 -11.23 7.91
N SER A 54 19.24 -12.55 7.99
CA SER A 54 20.14 -13.46 8.72
C SER A 54 21.59 -13.42 8.21
N ASP A 55 21.79 -13.14 6.91
CA ASP A 55 23.13 -12.95 6.32
C ASP A 55 23.84 -11.69 6.83
N ARG A 56 23.09 -10.65 7.25
CA ARG A 56 23.66 -9.41 7.80
C ARG A 56 24.18 -9.57 9.22
N ASN A 57 23.49 -10.35 10.05
CA ASN A 57 23.92 -10.61 11.43
C ASN A 57 25.09 -11.59 11.50
N ASN A 58 25.20 -12.52 10.55
CA ASN A 58 26.31 -13.47 10.50
C ASN A 58 27.63 -12.81 10.05
N ALA A 59 27.57 -11.74 9.24
CA ALA A 59 28.76 -10.97 8.85
C ALA A 59 29.37 -10.12 9.99
N ASN A 60 28.58 -9.78 11.01
CA ASN A 60 29.03 -9.03 12.19
C ASN A 60 29.27 -9.92 13.42
N SER A 61 28.97 -11.22 13.34
CA SER A 61 29.27 -12.18 14.40
C SER A 61 30.66 -12.77 14.15
N THR A 62 31.69 -11.99 14.50
CA THR A 62 33.02 -12.55 14.80
C THR A 62 32.88 -13.44 16.03
N ASP A 63 32.48 -14.69 15.84
CA ASP A 63 32.80 -15.78 16.76
C ASP A 63 33.81 -16.68 16.04
N ALA A 64 35.03 -16.66 16.58
CA ALA A 64 36.18 -17.31 15.99
C ALA A 64 36.00 -18.84 15.97
N LYS A 65 36.00 -19.42 14.76
CA LYS A 65 36.39 -20.81 14.57
C LYS A 65 37.62 -20.85 13.65
N PRO A 66 38.78 -21.34 14.12
CA PRO A 66 39.97 -21.40 13.28
C PRO A 66 39.87 -22.63 12.39
N THR A 67 39.89 -22.43 11.07
CA THR A 67 40.28 -23.49 10.14
C THR A 67 41.20 -22.89 9.08
N ASP A 68 42.44 -23.37 9.11
CA ASP A 68 43.55 -23.01 8.26
C ASP A 68 43.28 -23.27 6.76
N LYS A 69 43.47 -22.24 5.91
CA LYS A 69 44.17 -22.34 4.61
C LYS A 69 44.41 -20.94 3.98
N PRO A 70 45.49 -20.77 3.19
CA PRO A 70 46.11 -19.47 2.92
C PRO A 70 45.47 -18.68 1.76
N PRO A 71 45.78 -17.37 1.64
CA PRO A 71 45.04 -16.42 0.82
C PRO A 71 45.66 -16.23 -0.58
N SER A 72 44.81 -16.00 -1.57
CA SER A 72 45.19 -15.37 -2.84
C SER A 72 44.18 -14.28 -3.20
N SER A 73 44.61 -13.03 -3.00
CA SER A 73 44.30 -11.77 -3.71
C SER A 73 43.23 -11.82 -4.81
N SER A 74 42.26 -10.90 -4.86
CA SER A 74 42.53 -9.47 -5.06
C SER A 74 41.44 -8.56 -4.47
N SER A 75 41.82 -7.86 -3.42
CA SER A 75 41.14 -6.70 -2.87
C SER A 75 41.34 -5.49 -3.80
N SER A 76 40.26 -5.00 -4.42
CA SER A 76 40.20 -3.61 -4.88
C SER A 76 39.93 -2.72 -3.68
N SER A 77 41.02 -2.22 -3.08
CA SER A 77 40.99 -1.16 -2.07
C SER A 77 40.48 0.14 -2.71
N SER A 78 39.20 0.43 -2.56
CA SER A 78 38.68 1.80 -2.72
C SER A 78 38.68 2.48 -1.35
N SER A 79 39.50 3.51 -1.22
CA SER A 79 39.54 4.39 -0.04
C SER A 79 38.12 4.89 0.30
N PRO A 80 37.68 4.83 1.57
CA PRO A 80 36.35 5.28 1.93
C PRO A 80 36.27 6.79 1.76
N SER A 81 35.44 7.25 0.81
CA SER A 81 35.00 8.64 0.71
C SER A 81 34.41 9.05 2.07
N ARG A 82 35.01 10.05 2.74
CA ARG A 82 34.55 10.57 4.05
C ARG A 82 33.06 10.99 4.03
N ASN A 83 32.53 11.35 2.87
CA ASN A 83 31.11 11.71 2.69
C ASN A 83 30.21 10.47 2.50
N ALA A 84 30.74 9.39 1.92
CA ALA A 84 30.01 8.11 1.84
C ALA A 84 29.76 7.55 3.24
N GLY A 85 30.70 7.73 4.18
CA GLY A 85 30.57 7.31 5.58
C GLY A 85 29.43 8.02 6.33
N PHE A 86 29.29 9.34 6.17
CA PHE A 86 28.23 10.10 6.85
C PHE A 86 26.84 9.75 6.29
N VAL A 87 26.68 9.73 4.96
CA VAL A 87 25.40 9.35 4.34
C VAL A 87 25.03 7.92 4.70
N SER A 88 25.98 6.98 4.67
CA SER A 88 25.71 5.60 5.09
C SER A 88 25.31 5.52 6.57
N GLN A 89 25.93 6.31 7.44
CA GLN A 89 25.63 6.30 8.87
C GLN A 89 24.25 6.89 9.18
N VAL A 90 23.84 7.94 8.46
CA VAL A 90 22.47 8.48 8.54
C VAL A 90 21.45 7.48 8.01
N MET A 91 21.74 6.83 6.88
CA MET A 91 20.87 5.78 6.33
C MET A 91 20.72 4.60 7.29
N ASP A 92 21.80 4.21 7.97
CA ASP A 92 21.78 3.11 8.93
C ASP A 92 21.01 3.52 10.20
N ALA A 93 21.14 4.76 10.66
CA ALA A 93 20.31 5.30 11.73
C ALA A 93 18.82 5.31 11.35
N LEU A 94 18.46 5.74 10.15
CA LEU A 94 17.08 5.73 9.66
C LEU A 94 16.52 4.30 9.49
N ALA A 95 17.39 3.33 9.16
CA ALA A 95 17.01 1.93 9.03
C ALA A 95 16.73 1.24 10.39
N THR A 96 17.21 1.81 11.51
CA THR A 96 16.88 1.30 12.86
C THR A 96 15.44 1.57 13.27
N TRP A 97 14.76 2.52 12.61
CA TRP A 97 13.39 2.85 12.94
C TRP A 97 12.42 1.83 12.33
N GLN A 98 12.17 0.76 13.09
CA GLN A 98 11.35 -0.35 12.66
C GLN A 98 10.17 -0.56 13.62
N VAL A 99 9.09 -1.11 13.09
CA VAL A 99 7.88 -1.48 13.83
C VAL A 99 7.75 -3.01 13.88
N PRO A 100 7.13 -3.57 14.94
CA PRO A 100 6.89 -5.01 15.02
C PRO A 100 6.05 -5.51 13.85
N HIS A 101 6.33 -6.71 13.34
CA HIS A 101 5.58 -7.29 12.23
C HIS A 101 4.07 -7.45 12.52
N GLN A 102 3.68 -7.56 13.79
CA GLN A 102 2.27 -7.61 14.22
C GLN A 102 1.45 -6.37 13.79
N TYR A 103 2.12 -5.23 13.53
CA TYR A 103 1.48 -4.00 13.08
C TYR A 103 0.92 -4.11 11.64
N PHE A 104 1.22 -5.20 10.93
CA PHE A 104 0.58 -5.53 9.66
C PHE A 104 -0.95 -5.57 9.77
N THR A 105 -1.48 -5.97 10.93
CA THR A 105 -2.91 -5.96 11.24
C THR A 105 -3.52 -4.57 11.12
N HIS A 106 -2.76 -3.50 11.40
CA HIS A 106 -3.23 -2.12 11.30
C HIS A 106 -3.66 -1.76 9.87
N TYR A 107 -3.02 -2.32 8.84
CA TYR A 107 -3.42 -2.09 7.45
C TYR A 107 -4.86 -2.52 7.20
N TYR A 108 -5.23 -3.68 7.74
CA TYR A 108 -6.57 -4.22 7.56
C TYR A 108 -7.59 -3.57 8.48
N VAL A 109 -7.20 -3.14 9.68
CA VAL A 109 -8.04 -2.28 10.52
C VAL A 109 -8.38 -0.99 9.78
N VAL A 110 -7.36 -0.30 9.26
CA VAL A 110 -7.58 0.93 8.47
C VAL A 110 -8.42 0.65 7.24
N SER A 111 -8.14 -0.43 6.48
CA SER A 111 -8.95 -0.81 5.32
C SER A 111 -10.43 -0.97 5.66
N VAL A 112 -10.76 -1.72 6.73
CA VAL A 112 -12.14 -1.98 7.14
C VAL A 112 -12.81 -0.72 7.64
N LEU A 113 -12.14 0.04 8.52
CA LEU A 113 -12.68 1.30 9.06
C LEU A 113 -12.90 2.33 7.96
N SER A 114 -11.96 2.47 7.02
CA SER A 114 -12.12 3.35 5.87
C SER A 114 -13.29 2.91 4.99
N SER A 115 -13.41 1.61 4.66
CA SER A 115 -14.56 1.11 3.90
C SER A 115 -15.90 1.40 4.59
N VAL A 116 -16.01 1.15 5.91
CA VAL A 116 -17.23 1.44 6.68
C VAL A 116 -17.52 2.94 6.73
N PHE A 117 -16.50 3.76 6.98
CA PHE A 117 -16.63 5.22 6.99
C PHE A 117 -17.18 5.73 5.67
N TRP A 118 -16.64 5.28 4.54
CA TRP A 118 -17.09 5.74 3.23
C TRP A 118 -18.46 5.22 2.88
N ILE A 119 -18.79 3.95 3.17
CA ILE A 119 -20.16 3.44 3.04
C ILE A 119 -21.13 4.33 3.83
N SER A 120 -20.79 4.72 5.06
CA SER A 120 -21.62 5.62 5.86
C SER A 120 -21.77 6.98 5.17
N GLN A 121 -20.68 7.60 4.69
CA GLN A 121 -20.72 8.89 3.99
C GLN A 121 -21.55 8.81 2.70
N LEU A 122 -21.48 7.70 1.97
CA LEU A 122 -22.25 7.40 0.76
C LEU A 122 -23.76 7.33 1.07
N LEU A 123 -24.14 6.60 2.13
CA LEU A 123 -25.54 6.43 2.52
C LEU A 123 -26.16 7.73 3.07
N THR A 124 -25.39 8.51 3.82
CA THR A 124 -25.89 9.74 4.47
C THR A 124 -25.64 11.02 3.65
N LYS A 125 -24.98 10.92 2.49
CA LYS A 125 -24.44 12.08 1.73
C LYS A 125 -23.68 13.05 2.65
N GLY A 126 -22.76 12.50 3.43
CA GLY A 126 -22.08 13.21 4.51
C GLY A 126 -21.12 14.32 4.04
N PRO A 127 -20.58 15.12 4.97
CA PRO A 127 -19.76 16.29 4.65
C PRO A 127 -18.48 15.96 3.89
N ALA A 128 -17.86 14.80 4.18
CA ALA A 128 -16.64 14.39 3.48
C ALA A 128 -16.92 14.09 2.00
N PHE A 129 -18.07 13.49 1.71
CA PHE A 129 -18.54 13.28 0.34
C PHE A 129 -18.77 14.62 -0.38
N LEU A 130 -19.48 15.55 0.25
CA LEU A 130 -19.75 16.87 -0.32
C LEU A 130 -18.47 17.66 -0.59
N PHE A 131 -17.50 17.61 0.33
CA PHE A 131 -16.19 18.26 0.17
C PHE A 131 -15.43 17.71 -1.05
N VAL A 132 -15.44 16.40 -1.25
CA VAL A 132 -14.74 15.79 -2.39
C VAL A 132 -15.41 16.21 -3.71
N VAL A 133 -16.75 16.15 -3.77
CA VAL A 133 -17.50 16.53 -4.97
C VAL A 133 -17.34 18.02 -5.31
N SER A 134 -17.29 18.91 -4.33
CA SER A 134 -17.10 20.35 -4.57
C SER A 134 -15.70 20.71 -5.07
N ASN A 135 -14.72 19.80 -4.94
CA ASN A 135 -13.33 20.01 -5.36
C ASN A 135 -12.94 19.10 -6.55
N MET A 136 -13.92 18.60 -7.31
CA MET A 136 -13.71 17.84 -8.55
C MET A 136 -13.99 18.70 -9.76
N SER A 137 -13.22 18.51 -10.83
CA SER A 137 -13.52 19.10 -12.14
C SER A 137 -14.75 18.46 -12.78
N ASP A 138 -15.43 19.22 -13.63
CA ASP A 138 -16.58 18.71 -14.39
C ASP A 138 -16.19 17.52 -15.29
N GLU A 139 -14.97 17.51 -15.83
CA GLU A 139 -14.47 16.41 -16.66
C GLU A 139 -14.41 15.08 -15.89
N HIS A 140 -13.81 15.09 -14.69
CA HIS A 140 -13.75 13.90 -13.85
C HIS A 140 -15.11 13.47 -13.33
N LEU A 141 -16.02 14.41 -13.08
CA LEU A 141 -17.40 14.06 -12.74
C LEU A 141 -18.07 13.31 -13.90
N GLN A 142 -17.93 13.75 -15.16
CA GLN A 142 -18.58 13.09 -16.31
C GLN A 142 -18.05 11.67 -16.55
N ASN A 143 -16.79 11.40 -16.27
CA ASN A 143 -16.15 10.08 -16.42
C ASN A 143 -16.30 9.17 -15.19
N SER A 144 -17.48 9.17 -14.56
CA SER A 144 -17.71 8.43 -13.31
C SER A 144 -18.18 6.98 -13.53
N MET A 145 -17.74 6.08 -12.66
CA MET A 145 -18.23 4.69 -12.59
C MET A 145 -19.73 4.64 -12.25
N THR A 146 -20.42 3.58 -12.67
CA THR A 146 -21.85 3.41 -12.33
C THR A 146 -22.03 3.13 -10.84
N ILE A 147 -23.18 3.46 -10.27
CA ILE A 147 -23.46 3.23 -8.85
C ILE A 147 -23.29 1.76 -8.45
N HIS A 148 -23.69 0.82 -9.32
CA HIS A 148 -23.50 -0.61 -9.07
C HIS A 148 -22.03 -1.03 -9.04
N GLN A 149 -21.17 -0.41 -9.87
CA GLN A 149 -19.73 -0.65 -9.82
C GLN A 149 -19.12 -0.12 -8.52
N VAL A 150 -19.54 1.08 -8.07
CA VAL A 150 -19.10 1.67 -6.80
C VAL A 150 -19.49 0.77 -5.62
N LEU A 151 -20.74 0.32 -5.57
CA LEU A 151 -21.24 -0.59 -4.54
C LEU A 151 -20.50 -1.92 -4.56
N LEU A 152 -20.30 -2.51 -5.75
CA LEU A 152 -19.57 -3.75 -5.92
C LEU A 152 -18.12 -3.61 -5.42
N CYS A 153 -17.37 -2.63 -5.93
CA CYS A 153 -15.97 -2.41 -5.55
C CYS A 153 -15.83 -2.14 -4.05
N THR A 154 -16.69 -1.29 -3.48
CA THR A 154 -16.68 -0.98 -2.05
C THR A 154 -16.98 -2.21 -1.20
N THR A 155 -17.94 -3.03 -1.62
CA THR A 155 -18.29 -4.29 -0.94
C THR A 155 -17.16 -5.31 -1.02
N LEU A 156 -16.56 -5.50 -2.19
CA LEU A 156 -15.43 -6.41 -2.38
C LEU A 156 -14.21 -5.97 -1.54
N MET A 157 -13.93 -4.66 -1.49
CA MET A 157 -12.88 -4.10 -0.63
C MET A 157 -13.15 -4.37 0.86
N LEU A 158 -14.39 -4.19 1.31
CA LEU A 158 -14.78 -4.49 2.70
C LEU A 158 -14.67 -5.98 3.02
N ILE A 159 -15.14 -6.87 2.14
CA ILE A 159 -15.06 -8.32 2.32
C ILE A 159 -13.60 -8.77 2.37
N GLN A 160 -12.78 -8.32 1.42
CA GLN A 160 -11.35 -8.65 1.39
C GLN A 160 -10.63 -8.12 2.64
N GLY A 161 -10.85 -6.85 3.00
CA GLY A 161 -10.26 -6.24 4.18
C GLY A 161 -10.68 -6.96 5.47
N GLY A 162 -11.97 -7.29 5.60
CA GLY A 162 -12.53 -8.01 6.74
C GLY A 162 -11.96 -9.42 6.90
N ARG A 163 -11.90 -10.19 5.80
CA ARG A 163 -11.26 -11.51 5.79
C ARG A 163 -9.79 -11.42 6.21
N ARG A 164 -9.05 -10.48 5.62
CA ARG A 164 -7.63 -10.26 5.93
C ARG A 164 -7.41 -9.86 7.39
N LEU A 165 -8.29 -9.03 7.94
CA LEU A 165 -8.28 -8.63 9.33
C LEU A 165 -8.52 -9.84 10.24
N TYR A 166 -9.56 -10.64 9.94
CA TYR A 166 -9.87 -11.86 10.67
C TYR A 166 -8.69 -12.85 10.65
N GLU A 167 -8.14 -13.14 9.47
CA GLU A 167 -6.97 -14.01 9.32
C GLU A 167 -5.76 -13.49 10.10
N SER A 168 -5.53 -12.18 10.09
CA SER A 168 -4.41 -11.57 10.81
C SER A 168 -4.58 -11.65 12.32
N PHE A 169 -5.81 -11.73 12.85
CA PHE A 169 -6.04 -11.98 14.26
C PHE A 169 -6.04 -13.47 14.62
N ALA A 170 -6.69 -14.30 13.79
CA ALA A 170 -6.89 -15.72 14.07
C ALA A 170 -5.65 -16.58 13.80
N LEU A 171 -4.85 -16.22 12.79
CA LEU A 171 -3.66 -16.95 12.37
C LEU A 171 -2.35 -16.26 12.81
N ALA A 172 -2.44 -15.14 13.53
CA ALA A 172 -1.26 -14.42 13.99
C ALA A 172 -0.41 -15.27 14.93
N LYS A 173 0.81 -15.55 14.48
CA LYS A 173 1.88 -16.05 15.32
C LYS A 173 2.78 -14.90 15.77
N PRO A 174 3.22 -14.86 17.03
CA PRO A 174 4.19 -13.86 17.49
C PRO A 174 5.49 -14.03 16.71
N SER A 175 5.91 -12.98 16.00
CA SER A 175 7.15 -12.98 15.23
C SER A 175 8.07 -11.88 15.77
N SER A 176 9.37 -12.19 15.90
CA SER A 176 10.40 -11.19 16.22
C SER A 176 10.79 -10.33 15.01
N SER A 177 10.22 -10.61 13.83
CA SER A 177 10.46 -9.84 12.61
C SER A 177 9.99 -8.39 12.78
N GLN A 178 10.74 -7.46 12.19
CA GLN A 178 10.46 -6.03 12.23
C GLN A 178 10.44 -5.45 10.81
N MET A 179 9.64 -4.42 10.58
CA MET A 179 9.44 -3.77 9.28
C MET A 179 9.77 -2.28 9.39
N TRP A 180 10.36 -1.68 8.36
CA TRP A 180 10.69 -0.26 8.38
C TRP A 180 9.45 0.64 8.53
N VAL A 181 9.50 1.64 9.42
CA VAL A 181 8.34 2.47 9.78
C VAL A 181 7.74 3.23 8.60
N VAL A 182 8.57 3.69 7.66
CA VAL A 182 8.10 4.45 6.49
C VAL A 182 7.35 3.52 5.54
N HIS A 183 7.82 2.28 5.37
CA HIS A 183 7.10 1.29 4.57
C HIS A 183 5.76 0.93 5.24
N TRP A 184 5.72 0.90 6.58
CA TRP A 184 4.48 0.74 7.32
C TRP A 184 3.51 1.90 7.13
N LEU A 185 3.97 3.14 7.29
CA LEU A 185 3.13 4.32 7.07
C LEU A 185 2.62 4.40 5.62
N LEU A 186 3.47 4.08 4.64
CA LEU A 186 3.10 4.03 3.24
C LEU A 186 1.97 3.02 2.99
N GLY A 187 2.03 1.85 3.64
CA GLY A 187 0.96 0.84 3.61
C GLY A 187 -0.36 1.37 4.19
N LEU A 188 -0.33 2.05 5.33
CA LEU A 188 -1.53 2.66 5.91
C LEU A 188 -2.16 3.70 4.97
N CYS A 189 -1.33 4.59 4.42
CA CYS A 189 -1.77 5.59 3.45
C CYS A 189 -2.34 4.94 2.19
N PHE A 190 -1.76 3.84 1.72
CA PHE A 190 -2.28 3.09 0.58
C PHE A 190 -3.68 2.52 0.86
N TYR A 191 -3.89 1.85 2.01
CA TYR A 191 -5.19 1.26 2.34
C TYR A 191 -6.28 2.31 2.58
N ALA A 192 -5.94 3.44 3.20
CA ALA A 192 -6.85 4.58 3.30
C ALA A 192 -7.16 5.13 1.90
N GLY A 193 -6.12 5.43 1.12
CA GLY A 193 -6.21 6.03 -0.21
C GLY A 193 -6.92 5.17 -1.25
N ILE A 194 -6.84 3.84 -1.19
CA ILE A 194 -7.46 2.99 -2.23
C ILE A 194 -8.97 2.97 -2.07
N THR A 195 -9.46 3.00 -0.83
CA THR A 195 -10.89 3.23 -0.60
C THR A 195 -11.30 4.62 -1.14
N THR A 196 -10.41 5.63 -1.02
CA THR A 196 -10.49 6.98 -1.63
C THR A 196 -10.67 6.99 -3.12
N ALA A 197 -9.81 6.30 -3.83
CA ALA A 197 -9.93 6.21 -5.27
C ALA A 197 -11.29 5.61 -5.68
N VAL A 198 -11.75 4.54 -5.00
CA VAL A 198 -12.98 3.84 -5.40
C VAL A 198 -14.22 4.74 -5.36
N TRP A 199 -14.42 5.53 -4.30
CA TRP A 199 -15.58 6.43 -4.27
C TRP A 199 -15.35 7.68 -5.11
N ALA A 200 -14.11 8.19 -5.21
CA ALA A 200 -13.82 9.42 -5.94
C ALA A 200 -14.16 9.25 -7.42
N GLU A 201 -13.84 8.10 -8.00
CA GLU A 201 -14.24 7.70 -9.36
C GLU A 201 -15.76 7.47 -9.49
N GLY A 202 -16.47 7.27 -8.38
CA GLY A 202 -17.93 7.03 -8.32
C GLY A 202 -18.79 8.26 -7.99
N SER A 203 -18.16 9.42 -7.81
CA SER A 203 -18.74 10.59 -7.14
C SER A 203 -20.01 11.13 -7.82
N ARG A 204 -20.05 11.23 -9.15
CA ARG A 204 -21.22 11.74 -9.89
C ARG A 204 -22.40 10.79 -9.80
N SER A 205 -22.18 9.49 -9.94
CA SER A 205 -23.24 8.47 -9.84
C SER A 205 -23.89 8.46 -8.46
N VAL A 206 -23.09 8.70 -7.41
CA VAL A 206 -23.57 8.82 -6.03
C VAL A 206 -24.33 10.14 -5.82
N GLN A 207 -23.90 11.22 -6.46
CA GLN A 207 -24.58 12.52 -6.37
C GLN A 207 -25.96 12.48 -7.01
N SER A 208 -26.06 11.92 -8.21
CA SER A 208 -27.29 11.88 -9.02
C SER A 208 -28.31 10.85 -8.56
N THR A 209 -27.87 9.79 -7.87
CA THR A 209 -28.73 8.70 -7.41
C THR A 209 -29.08 8.87 -5.94
N THR A 210 -30.35 8.68 -5.59
CA THR A 210 -30.73 8.45 -4.18
C THR A 210 -30.76 6.95 -3.97
N LEU A 211 -29.85 6.43 -3.16
CA LEU A 211 -29.75 4.98 -2.93
C LEU A 211 -31.05 4.45 -2.34
N THR A 212 -31.73 3.59 -3.10
CA THR A 212 -32.90 2.84 -2.65
C THR A 212 -32.53 1.38 -2.40
N ILE A 213 -33.35 0.66 -1.63
CA ILE A 213 -33.18 -0.79 -1.42
C ILE A 213 -33.21 -1.56 -2.75
N HIS A 214 -33.86 -1.01 -3.79
CA HIS A 214 -33.86 -1.59 -5.13
C HIS A 214 -32.49 -1.55 -5.81
N ASP A 215 -31.67 -0.53 -5.55
CA ASP A 215 -30.32 -0.41 -6.13
C ASP A 215 -29.33 -1.42 -5.52
N LEU A 216 -29.67 -1.95 -4.33
CA LEU A 216 -28.95 -3.04 -3.68
C LEU A 216 -29.30 -4.41 -4.27
N ARG A 217 -30.41 -4.53 -5.01
CA ARG A 217 -30.74 -5.79 -5.69
C ARG A 217 -29.85 -5.93 -6.92
N ILE A 218 -29.16 -7.07 -7.00
CA ILE A 218 -28.41 -7.52 -8.19
C ILE A 218 -29.43 -7.97 -9.25
N SER A 219 -30.21 -7.03 -9.78
CA SER A 219 -31.23 -7.31 -10.81
C SER A 219 -30.75 -6.93 -12.21
N GLN A 220 -29.63 -6.20 -12.32
CA GLN A 220 -29.08 -5.75 -13.57
C GLN A 220 -28.01 -6.71 -14.09
N VAL A 221 -28.01 -6.95 -15.40
CA VAL A 221 -27.05 -7.83 -16.07
C VAL A 221 -25.63 -7.32 -15.82
N PRO A 222 -24.71 -8.13 -15.26
CA PRO A 222 -23.33 -7.72 -15.02
C PRO A 222 -22.64 -7.31 -16.32
N SER A 223 -21.81 -6.27 -16.27
CA SER A 223 -20.93 -5.96 -17.39
C SER A 223 -20.00 -7.13 -17.68
N LEU A 224 -19.57 -7.30 -18.94
CA LEU A 224 -18.62 -8.35 -19.32
C LEU A 224 -17.32 -8.28 -18.49
N ARG A 225 -16.88 -7.06 -18.15
CA ARG A 225 -15.75 -6.85 -17.23
C ARG A 225 -16.03 -7.43 -15.84
N THR A 226 -17.20 -7.14 -15.27
CA THR A 226 -17.62 -7.68 -13.97
C THR A 226 -17.70 -9.21 -14.00
N LEU A 227 -18.26 -9.78 -15.07
CA LEU A 227 -18.41 -11.23 -15.25
C LEU A 227 -17.06 -11.95 -15.26
N LEU A 228 -16.01 -11.32 -15.81
CA LEU A 228 -14.65 -11.89 -15.84
C LEU A 228 -13.85 -11.57 -14.57
N CYS A 229 -13.87 -10.32 -14.10
CA CYS A 229 -13.05 -9.88 -12.98
C CYS A 229 -13.51 -10.45 -11.63
N LEU A 230 -14.81 -10.65 -11.43
CA LEU A 230 -15.33 -11.15 -10.15
C LEU A 230 -14.90 -12.60 -9.86
N PRO A 231 -15.01 -13.57 -10.79
CA PRO A 231 -14.45 -14.91 -10.58
C PRO A 231 -12.94 -14.90 -10.35
N ILE A 232 -12.19 -14.09 -11.10
CA ILE A 232 -10.73 -13.94 -10.91
C ILE A 232 -10.43 -13.43 -9.50
N PHE A 233 -11.16 -12.42 -9.04
CA PHE A 233 -11.03 -11.88 -7.69
C PHE A 233 -11.30 -12.94 -6.61
N LEU A 234 -12.38 -13.71 -6.75
CA LEU A 234 -12.74 -14.76 -5.79
C LEU A 234 -11.68 -15.88 -5.77
N MET A 235 -11.22 -16.32 -6.94
CA MET A 235 -10.15 -17.32 -7.06
C MET A 235 -8.86 -16.82 -6.42
N ALA A 236 -8.44 -15.60 -6.74
CA ALA A 236 -7.25 -14.99 -6.16
C ALA A 236 -7.38 -14.86 -4.63
N SER A 237 -8.55 -14.44 -4.13
CA SER A 237 -8.83 -14.35 -2.70
C SER A 237 -8.74 -15.71 -2.00
N GLY A 238 -9.21 -16.78 -2.64
CA GLY A 238 -9.11 -18.16 -2.13
C GLY A 238 -7.67 -18.64 -2.04
N ILE A 239 -6.91 -18.53 -3.14
CA ILE A 239 -5.48 -18.89 -3.17
C ILE A 239 -4.72 -18.11 -2.08
N GLN A 240 -5.02 -16.83 -1.92
CA GLN A 240 -4.39 -15.98 -0.91
C GLN A 240 -4.71 -16.45 0.52
N HIS A 241 -5.92 -16.97 0.78
CA HIS A 241 -6.30 -17.56 2.06
C HIS A 241 -5.52 -18.85 2.32
N ASP A 242 -5.48 -19.75 1.33
CA ASP A 242 -4.78 -21.03 1.45
C ASP A 242 -3.30 -20.84 1.74
N CYS A 243 -2.65 -19.88 1.08
CA CYS A 243 -1.25 -19.52 1.39
C CYS A 243 -1.08 -19.03 2.83
N HIS A 244 -1.98 -18.17 3.33
CA HIS A 244 -1.91 -17.64 4.69
C HIS A 244 -2.10 -18.75 5.73
N TYR A 245 -3.08 -19.61 5.50
CA TYR A 245 -3.32 -20.76 6.35
C TYR A 245 -2.12 -21.72 6.35
N TYR A 246 -1.59 -22.05 5.17
CA TYR A 246 -0.40 -22.88 5.05
C TYR A 246 0.81 -22.29 5.78
N LEU A 247 1.14 -21.02 5.56
CA LEU A 247 2.24 -20.34 6.25
C LEU A 247 2.04 -20.35 7.77
N SER A 248 0.81 -20.15 8.24
CA SER A 248 0.49 -20.23 9.66
C SER A 248 0.63 -21.65 10.24
N SER A 249 0.55 -22.70 9.42
CA SER A 249 0.71 -24.09 9.88
C SER A 249 2.18 -24.52 10.00
N LEU A 250 3.12 -23.77 9.42
CA LEU A 250 4.54 -24.08 9.49
C LEU A 250 5.04 -24.01 10.94
N LYS A 251 5.94 -24.93 11.31
CA LYS A 251 6.59 -24.93 12.63
C LYS A 251 7.52 -23.73 12.74
N GLU A 252 7.47 -23.05 13.89
CA GLU A 252 8.46 -22.04 14.26
C GLU A 252 9.80 -22.73 14.51
N TYR A 253 10.88 -22.20 13.95
CA TYR A 253 12.26 -22.58 14.26
C TYR A 253 12.92 -21.49 15.07
#